data_AF-A0A936K1N0-F1
#
_entry.id   AF-A0A936K1N0-F1
#
_cell.length_a   1.000
_cell.length_b   1.000
_cell.length_c   1.000
_cell.angle_alpha   90.00
_cell.angle_beta   90.00
_cell.angle_gamma   90.00
#
_symmetry.space_group_name_H-M   'P 1'
#
loop_
_entity.id
_entity.type
_entity.pdbx_description
1 polymer ?
#
loop_
_entity_poly.entity_id
_entity_poly.type
_entity_poly.pdbx_seq_one_letter_code
_entity_poly.pdbx_strand_id
1 'polypeptide(L)' 'MRAADLRLNGDWHRVGAGLAVRFAMAEGRIDAEWRPRQPTRREFRRVLDRYRDARNVFLCELAQRTGEAVMCMEAPE' A
#
# COMPACT_ATOMS: atom_id res chain seq x y z
N MET A 1 -15.64 12.14 9.11
CA MET A 1 -14.94 12.30 7.82
C MET A 1 -14.63 10.90 7.35
N ARG A 2 -15.14 10.48 6.18
CA ARG A 2 -14.99 9.09 5.73
C ARG A 2 -13.61 8.87 5.14
N ALA A 3 -13.06 7.66 5.24
CA ALA A 3 -11.75 7.32 4.66
C ALA A 3 -11.63 7.64 3.16
N ALA A 4 -12.74 7.61 2.40
CA ALA A 4 -12.78 7.91 0.97
C ALA A 4 -12.48 9.38 0.62
N ASP A 5 -12.67 10.31 1.56
CA ASP A 5 -12.51 11.75 1.34
C ASP A 5 -11.07 12.24 1.62
N LEU A 6 -10.21 11.34 2.08
CA LEU A 6 -8.86 11.65 2.55
C LEU A 6 -7.80 11.22 1.54
N ARG A 7 -7.02 12.18 1.04
CA ARG A 7 -5.72 11.91 0.40
C ARG A 7 -4.65 11.72 1.47
N LEU A 8 -4.49 10.49 1.93
CA LEU A 8 -3.43 10.13 2.87
C LEU A 8 -2.31 9.39 2.13
N ASN A 9 -1.11 9.93 2.21
CA ASN A 9 0.11 9.28 1.74
C ASN A 9 0.81 8.63 2.94
N GLY A 10 1.18 7.36 2.80
CA GLY A 10 2.08 6.67 3.72
C GLY A 10 3.55 7.03 3.48
N ASP A 11 4.43 6.40 4.24
CA ASP A 11 5.87 6.51 4.07
C ASP A 11 6.40 5.56 2.98
N TRP A 12 7.68 5.72 2.63
CA TRP A 12 8.37 4.82 1.71
C TRP A 12 8.89 3.58 2.45
N HIS A 13 8.48 2.40 2.00
CA HIS A 13 8.92 1.12 2.54
C HIS A 13 9.82 0.38 1.54
N ARG A 14 11.01 -0.03 1.98
CA ARG A 14 11.89 -0.88 1.18
C ARG A 14 11.39 -2.32 1.21
N VAL A 15 11.15 -2.91 0.04
CA VAL A 15 10.58 -4.28 -0.07
C VAL A 15 11.55 -5.30 -0.66
N GLY A 16 12.75 -4.86 -1.07
CA GLY A 16 13.80 -5.71 -1.64
C GLY A 16 13.94 -5.55 -3.15
N ALA A 17 14.88 -6.27 -3.75
CA ALA A 17 15.24 -6.15 -5.18
C ALA A 17 15.56 -4.71 -5.65
N GLY A 18 16.02 -3.84 -4.73
CA GLY A 18 16.26 -2.43 -5.01
C GLY A 18 14.99 -1.59 -5.15
N LEU A 19 13.83 -2.11 -4.73
CA LEU A 19 12.53 -1.46 -4.84
C LEU A 19 12.04 -0.92 -3.51
N ALA A 20 11.34 0.20 -3.58
CA ALA A 20 10.54 0.76 -2.50
C ALA A 20 9.11 1.03 -3.00
N VAL A 21 8.15 0.94 -2.08
CA VAL A 21 6.73 1.21 -2.33
C VAL A 21 6.23 2.24 -1.34
N ARG A 22 5.32 3.10 -1.77
CA ARG A 22 4.54 3.98 -0.92
C ARG A 22 3.07 3.82 -1.28
N PHE A 23 2.22 3.73 -0.26
CA PHE A 23 0.78 3.62 -0.46
C PHE A 23 0.09 4.97 -0.28
N ALA A 24 -0.98 5.17 -1.03
CA ALA A 24 -1.87 6.31 -0.86
C ALA A 24 -3.33 5.84 -0.90
N MET A 25 -4.18 6.50 -0.11
CA MET A 25 -5.62 6.35 -0.22
C MET A 25 -6.17 7.47 -1.09
N ALA A 26 -6.92 7.11 -2.14
CA ALA A 26 -7.61 8.04 -3.01
C ALA A 26 -8.94 7.45 -3.44
N GLU A 27 -10.04 8.16 -3.22
CA GLU A 27 -11.38 7.81 -3.73
C GLU A 27 -11.82 6.38 -3.38
N GLY A 28 -11.51 5.91 -2.17
CA GLY A 28 -11.87 4.55 -1.74
C GLY A 28 -10.92 3.44 -2.24
N ARG A 29 -9.83 3.79 -2.92
CA ARG A 29 -8.83 2.85 -3.45
C ARG A 29 -7.45 3.10 -2.85
N ILE A 30 -6.68 2.04 -2.78
CA ILE A 30 -5.28 2.09 -2.38
C ILE A 30 -4.44 2.05 -3.64
N ASP A 31 -3.69 3.13 -3.86
CA ASP A 31 -2.70 3.21 -4.92
C ASP A 31 -1.31 2.90 -4.36
N ALA A 32 -0.47 2.29 -5.19
CA ALA A 32 0.91 1.98 -4.86
C ALA A 32 1.87 2.70 -5.83
N GLU A 33 2.64 3.64 -5.29
CA GLU A 33 3.75 4.28 -6.00
C GLU A 33 5.03 3.48 -5.78
N TRP A 34 5.79 3.24 -6.84
CA TRP A 34 7.02 2.45 -6.81
C TRP A 34 8.24 3.28 -7.18
N ARG A 35 9.36 3.01 -6.51
CA ARG A 35 10.67 3.59 -6.85
C ARG A 35 11.76 2.51 -6.93
N PRO A 36 12.72 2.63 -7.86
CA PRO A 36 12.84 3.72 -8.85
C PRO A 36 11.87 3.58 -10.04
N ARG A 37 11.24 2.42 -10.19
CA ARG A 37 10.27 2.10 -11.26
C ARG A 37 9.28 1.06 -10.76
N GLN A 38 8.25 0.78 -11.55
CA GLN A 38 7.37 -0.37 -11.30
C GLN A 38 8.15 -1.69 -11.36
N PRO A 39 7.80 -2.67 -10.51
CA PRO A 39 8.37 -4.01 -10.57
C PRO A 39 7.90 -4.75 -11.82
N THR A 40 8.79 -5.56 -12.40
CA THR A 40 8.38 -6.63 -13.32
C THR A 40 7.58 -7.69 -12.56
N ARG A 41 6.80 -8.51 -13.25
CA ARG A 41 6.03 -9.61 -12.63
C ARG A 41 6.91 -10.54 -11.78
N ARG A 42 8.13 -10.83 -12.24
CA ARG A 42 9.09 -11.68 -11.50
C ARG A 42 9.62 -11.00 -10.24
N GLU A 43 9.92 -9.71 -10.29
CA GLU A 43 10.34 -8.94 -9.12
C GLU A 43 9.20 -8.83 -8.11
N PHE A 44 7.97 -8.54 -8.58
CA PHE A 44 6.80 -8.42 -7.71
C PHE A 44 6.56 -9.70 -6.91
N ARG A 45 6.58 -10.87 -7.58
CA ARG A 45 6.48 -12.17 -6.90
C ARG A 45 7.55 -12.39 -5.81
N ARG A 46 8.75 -11.82 -5.97
CA ARG A 46 9.84 -11.94 -4.97
C ARG A 46 9.67 -11.01 -3.78
N VAL A 47 8.92 -9.92 -3.95
CA VAL A 47 8.72 -8.91 -2.90
C VAL A 47 7.29 -8.90 -2.35
N LEU A 48 6.43 -9.83 -2.80
CA LEU A 48 5.01 -9.84 -2.52
C LEU A 48 4.69 -9.83 -1.02
N ASP A 49 5.39 -10.66 -0.23
CA ASP A 49 5.16 -10.74 1.22
C ASP A 49 5.51 -9.41 1.90
N ARG A 50 6.67 -8.83 1.58
CA ARG A 50 7.08 -7.52 2.12
C ARG A 50 6.21 -6.37 1.62
N TYR A 51 5.68 -6.47 0.41
CA TYR A 51 4.70 -5.53 -0.12
C TYR A 51 3.40 -5.60 0.70
N ARG A 52 2.91 -6.81 1.01
CA ARG A 52 1.73 -7.01 1.86
C ARG A 52 1.96 -6.49 3.28
N ASP A 53 3.13 -6.72 3.86
CA ASP A 53 3.49 -6.19 5.18
C ASP A 53 3.47 -4.66 5.19
N ALA A 54 4.12 -4.02 4.21
CA ALA A 54 4.13 -2.56 4.08
C ALA A 54 2.71 -1.99 3.89
N ARG A 55 1.88 -2.67 3.08
CA ARG A 55 0.47 -2.29 2.91
C ARG A 55 -0.28 -2.39 4.24
N ASN A 56 -0.09 -3.47 4.98
CA ASN A 56 -0.80 -3.69 6.24
C ASN A 56 -0.43 -2.62 7.29
N VAL A 57 0.82 -2.17 7.33
CA VAL A 57 1.24 -1.02 8.14
C VAL A 57 0.44 0.23 7.76
N PHE A 58 0.38 0.55 6.46
CA PHE A 58 -0.40 1.69 5.97
C PHE A 58 -1.91 1.57 6.30
N LEU A 59 -2.48 0.37 6.19
CA LEU A 59 -3.89 0.11 6.56
C LEU A 59 -4.14 0.33 8.05
N CYS A 60 -3.22 -0.09 8.92
CA CYS A 60 -3.30 0.17 10.36
C CYS A 60 -3.25 1.66 10.66
N GLU A 61 -2.34 2.41 10.02
CA GLU A 61 -2.27 3.87 10.15
C GLU A 61 -3.55 4.55 9.66
N LEU A 62 -4.11 4.08 8.53
CA LEU A 62 -5.35 4.60 7.99
C LEU A 62 -6.50 4.38 8.97
N ALA A 63 -6.65 3.16 9.50
CA ALA A 63 -7.67 2.82 10.49
C ALA A 63 -7.55 3.67 11.76
N GLN A 64 -6.33 3.89 12.25
CA GLN A 64 -6.08 4.76 13.42
C GLN A 64 -6.44 6.22 13.14
N ARG A 65 -6.15 6.73 11.94
CA ARG A 65 -6.43 8.12 11.56
C ARG A 65 -7.92 8.38 11.31
N THR A 66 -8.63 7.41 10.73
CA THR A 66 -10.05 7.57 10.40
C THR A 66 -10.97 7.19 11.56
N GLY A 67 -10.48 6.37 12.50
CA GLY A 67 -11.33 5.74 13.52
C GLY A 67 -12.28 4.70 12.94
N GLU A 68 -12.03 4.24 11.71
CA GLU A 68 -12.86 3.26 11.00
C GLU A 68 -12.10 1.94 10.83
N ALA A 69 -12.83 0.82 10.81
CA ALA A 69 -12.25 -0.45 10.41
C ALA A 69 -11.95 -0.43 8.91
N VAL A 70 -10.70 -0.70 8.54
CA VAL A 70 -10.26 -0.78 7.13
C VAL A 70 -9.98 -2.23 6.77
N MET A 71 -10.61 -2.71 5.70
CA MET A 71 -10.36 -4.04 5.13
C MET A 71 -9.83 -3.89 3.71
N CYS A 72 -8.83 -4.70 3.35
CA CYS A 72 -8.28 -4.76 2.00
C CYS A 72 -8.68 -6.09 1.34
N MET A 73 -9.32 -6.01 0.17
CA MET A 73 -9.64 -7.18 -0.65
C MET A 73 -8.62 -7.27 -1.79
N GLU A 74 -7.90 -8.39 -1.86
CA GLU A 74 -7.03 -8.71 -2.99
C GLU A 74 -7.84 -9.48 -4.04
N ALA A 75 -7.85 -9.01 -5.29
CA ALA A 75 -8.37 -9.81 -6.38
C ALA A 75 -7.39 -10.96 -6.70
N PRO A 76 -7.87 -12.19 -6.97
CA PRO A 76 -7.02 -13.26 -7.44
C PRO A 76 -6.37 -12.90 -8.80
N GLU A 77 -5.08 -13.23 -8.97
CA GLU A 77 -4.32 -13.07 -10.24
C GLU A 77 -4.83 -13.97 -11.36
#